data_AF-A0A6P0X3X6-F1
#
_entry.id   AF-A0A6P0X3X6-F1
#
_cell.length_a   1.000
_cell.length_b   1.000
_cell.length_c   1.000
_cell.angle_alpha   90.00
_cell.angle_beta   90.00
_cell.angle_gamma   90.00
#
_symmetry.space_group_name_H-M   'P 1'
#
loop_
_entity.id
_entity.type
_entity.pdbx_description
1 polymer ?
#
loop_
_entity_poly.entity_id
_entity_poly.type
_entity_poly.pdbx_seq_one_letter_code
_entity_poly.pdbx_strand_id
1 'polypeptide(L)'
;METLVAQSALNNLPPSVDSAPAELQPELLQMQALSKEALLEIAQSQIDPVQYQRHLQLLDKNKDDKLEPAERQELTQLRKCADYLTLRKAYAWAVLRWQGHRVPAVNELPIPLARVVA
;
A
#
# COMPACT_ATOMS: atom_id res chain seq x y z
N MET A 1 40.63 10.15 6.00
CA MET A 1 39.54 9.15 6.11
C MET A 1 38.20 9.86 5.85
N GLU A 2 38.00 10.46 4.67
CA GLU A 2 36.86 11.36 4.42
C GLU A 2 36.42 11.32 2.95
N THR A 3 36.17 10.13 2.43
CA THR A 3 35.60 9.94 1.09
C THR A 3 34.53 8.89 1.21
N LEU A 4 33.25 9.29 1.25
CA LEU A 4 32.07 8.49 0.85
C LEU A 4 30.71 9.15 1.18
N VAL A 5 30.65 10.44 1.53
CA VAL A 5 29.35 11.11 1.82
C VAL A 5 28.75 11.81 0.58
N ALA A 6 29.43 11.77 -0.58
CA ALA A 6 29.08 12.58 -1.76
C ALA A 6 28.80 11.78 -3.06
N GLN A 7 28.37 10.52 -2.98
CA GLN A 7 27.94 9.74 -4.17
C GLN A 7 26.46 9.28 -4.13
N SER A 8 25.72 9.58 -3.08
CA SER A 8 24.30 9.21 -2.96
C SER A 8 23.36 10.02 -3.86
N ALA A 9 23.82 11.15 -4.42
CA ALA A 9 23.06 11.94 -5.38
C ALA A 9 23.07 11.37 -6.82
N LEU A 10 23.87 10.32 -7.09
CA LEU A 10 23.98 9.68 -8.42
C LEU A 10 23.24 8.34 -8.52
N ASN A 11 22.95 7.68 -7.40
CA ASN A 11 22.22 6.42 -7.42
C ASN A 11 20.80 6.66 -6.96
N ASN A 12 19.89 6.78 -7.93
CA ASN A 12 18.45 6.61 -7.71
C ASN A 12 18.25 5.28 -6.97
N LEU A 13 18.15 5.33 -5.64
CA LEU A 13 18.11 4.15 -4.78
C LEU A 13 16.69 3.55 -4.80
N PRO A 14 16.57 2.21 -4.75
CA PRO A 14 15.26 1.57 -4.68
C PRO A 14 14.51 2.03 -3.42
N PRO A 15 13.17 2.09 -3.48
CA PRO A 15 12.37 2.42 -2.31
C PRO A 15 12.62 1.43 -1.18
N SER A 16 12.84 1.96 0.03
CA SER A 16 13.10 1.15 1.21
C SER A 16 11.84 0.42 1.69
N VAL A 17 12.00 -0.82 2.15
CA VAL A 17 10.92 -1.64 2.74
C VAL A 17 10.96 -1.68 4.27
N ASP A 18 11.95 -1.03 4.89
CA ASP A 18 12.25 -1.14 6.32
C ASP A 18 11.07 -0.71 7.22
N SER A 19 10.31 0.29 6.77
CA SER A 19 9.12 0.79 7.46
C SER A 19 7.85 -0.04 7.20
N ALA A 20 7.89 -1.05 6.34
CA ALA A 20 6.77 -1.93 6.06
C ALA A 20 6.65 -3.05 7.11
N PRO A 21 5.44 -3.60 7.35
CA PRO A 21 5.26 -4.78 8.19
C PRO A 21 6.15 -5.93 7.70
N ALA A 22 6.78 -6.65 8.63
CA ALA A 22 7.71 -7.75 8.32
C ALA A 22 7.08 -8.82 7.39
N GLU A 23 5.76 -9.03 7.50
CA GLU A 23 4.99 -9.93 6.64
C GLU A 23 4.99 -9.50 5.16
N LEU A 24 5.08 -8.20 4.86
CA LEU A 24 5.04 -7.65 3.51
C LEU A 24 6.43 -7.35 2.94
N GLN A 25 7.45 -7.16 3.76
CA GLN A 25 8.81 -6.88 3.29
C GLN A 25 9.31 -7.83 2.19
N PRO A 26 9.19 -9.17 2.29
CA PRO A 26 9.67 -10.06 1.23
C PRO A 26 8.89 -9.89 -0.08
N GLU A 27 7.59 -9.56 -0.02
CA GLU A 27 6.78 -9.29 -1.21
C GLU A 27 7.20 -7.95 -1.85
N LEU A 28 7.36 -6.90 -1.06
CA LEU A 28 7.81 -5.59 -1.54
C LEU A 28 9.22 -5.64 -2.14
N LEU A 29 10.11 -6.47 -1.62
CA LEU A 29 11.43 -6.69 -2.22
C LEU A 29 11.30 -7.34 -3.60
N GLN A 30 10.45 -8.36 -3.74
CA GLN A 30 10.18 -9.01 -5.03
C GLN A 30 9.58 -8.03 -6.05
N MET A 31 8.75 -7.09 -5.60
CA MET A 31 8.16 -6.06 -6.47
C MET A 31 9.20 -5.19 -7.18
N GLN A 32 10.39 -4.98 -6.60
CA GLN A 32 11.44 -4.19 -7.25
C GLN A 32 11.93 -4.79 -8.57
N ALA A 33 11.77 -6.11 -8.75
CA ALA A 33 12.18 -6.85 -9.94
C ALA A 33 11.04 -7.11 -10.94
N LEU A 34 9.82 -6.65 -10.64
CA LEU A 34 8.66 -6.84 -11.53
C LEU A 34 8.73 -5.94 -12.76
N SER A 35 8.03 -6.37 -13.82
CA SER A 35 7.85 -5.57 -15.03
C SER A 35 6.94 -4.37 -14.75
N LYS A 36 7.03 -3.36 -15.62
CA LYS A 36 6.17 -2.17 -15.58
C LYS A 36 4.69 -2.54 -15.59
N GLU A 37 4.29 -3.51 -16.41
CA GLU A 37 2.90 -3.96 -16.55
C GLU A 37 2.40 -4.59 -15.25
N ALA A 38 3.18 -5.47 -14.64
CA ALA A 38 2.85 -6.10 -13.36
C ALA A 38 2.77 -5.06 -12.23
N LEU A 39 3.69 -4.10 -12.20
CA LEU A 39 3.65 -3.00 -11.24
C LEU A 39 2.42 -2.11 -11.44
N LEU A 40 2.04 -1.81 -12.69
CA LEU A 40 0.85 -1.03 -12.99
C LEU A 40 -0.44 -1.76 -12.63
N GLU A 41 -0.49 -3.09 -12.80
CA GLU A 41 -1.61 -3.90 -12.36
C GLU A 41 -1.78 -3.78 -10.84
N ILE A 42 -0.71 -4.01 -10.09
CA ILE A 42 -0.71 -3.87 -8.61
C ILE A 42 -1.08 -2.46 -8.19
N ALA A 43 -0.50 -1.44 -8.84
CA ALA A 43 -0.71 -0.04 -8.52
C ALA A 43 -2.16 0.44 -8.75
N GLN A 44 -2.86 -0.19 -9.70
CA GLN A 44 -4.25 0.12 -10.06
C GLN A 44 -5.26 -0.86 -9.45
N SER A 45 -4.80 -1.89 -8.74
CA SER A 45 -5.67 -2.83 -8.03
C SER A 45 -6.65 -2.12 -7.09
N GLN A 46 -7.83 -2.71 -6.99
CA GLN A 46 -8.93 -2.20 -6.18
C GLN A 46 -9.31 -3.21 -5.11
N ILE A 47 -9.88 -2.72 -4.01
CA ILE A 47 -10.50 -3.59 -3.02
C ILE A 47 -11.68 -4.28 -3.69
N ASP A 48 -11.85 -5.57 -3.44
CA ASP A 48 -12.99 -6.33 -3.93
C ASP A 48 -14.31 -5.66 -3.47
N PRO A 49 -15.29 -5.44 -4.38
CA PRO A 49 -16.51 -4.72 -4.05
C PRO A 49 -17.35 -5.42 -2.97
N VAL A 50 -17.29 -6.76 -2.89
CA VAL A 50 -17.99 -7.53 -1.84
C VAL A 50 -17.33 -7.29 -0.49
N GLN A 51 -16.00 -7.30 -0.42
CA GLN A 51 -15.26 -6.96 0.80
C GLN A 51 -15.51 -5.52 1.24
N TYR A 52 -15.58 -4.57 0.30
CA TYR A 52 -15.89 -3.17 0.62
C TYR A 52 -17.30 -3.03 1.18
N GLN A 53 -18.30 -3.65 0.54
CA GLN A 53 -19.68 -3.63 1.03
C GLN A 53 -19.80 -4.28 2.42
N ARG A 54 -19.12 -5.42 2.64
CA ARG A 54 -19.08 -6.08 3.93
C ARG A 54 -18.43 -5.19 5.01
N HIS A 55 -17.35 -4.49 4.67
CA HIS A 55 -16.73 -3.53 5.56
C HIS A 55 -17.72 -2.43 5.99
N LEU A 56 -18.49 -1.86 5.05
CA LEU A 56 -19.50 -0.84 5.36
C LEU A 56 -20.59 -1.37 6.28
N GLN A 57 -21.09 -2.59 6.04
CA GLN A 57 -22.09 -3.22 6.91
C GLN A 57 -21.56 -3.43 8.34
N LEU A 58 -20.33 -3.89 8.49
CA LEU A 58 -19.72 -4.08 9.80
C LEU A 58 -19.47 -2.75 10.51
N LEU A 59 -19.11 -1.68 9.78
CA LEU A 59 -19.01 -0.34 10.36
C LEU A 59 -20.36 0.18 10.86
N ASP A 60 -21.42 -0.06 10.10
CA ASP A 60 -22.78 0.33 10.48
C ASP A 60 -23.23 -0.40 11.76
N LYS A 61 -23.07 -1.73 11.82
CA LYS A 61 -23.34 -2.53 13.03
C LYS A 61 -22.48 -2.12 14.23
N ASN A 62 -21.25 -1.66 14.00
CA ASN A 62 -20.34 -1.22 15.06
C ASN A 62 -20.84 0.08 15.72
N LYS A 63 -21.39 1.02 14.95
CA LYS A 63 -22.00 2.25 15.50
C LYS A 63 -23.14 1.98 16.47
N ASP A 64 -23.84 0.87 16.26
CA ASP A 64 -24.96 0.42 17.09
C ASP A 64 -24.51 -0.46 18.28
N ASP A 65 -23.21 -0.68 18.48
CA ASP A 65 -22.63 -1.63 19.45
C ASP A 65 -23.11 -3.09 19.28
N LYS A 66 -23.66 -3.44 18.11
CA LYS A 66 -24.21 -4.76 17.78
C LYS A 66 -23.19 -5.72 17.16
N LEU A 67 -21.90 -5.41 17.24
CA LEU A 67 -20.87 -6.22 16.62
C LEU A 67 -20.60 -7.47 17.47
N GLU A 68 -20.69 -8.64 16.85
CA GLU A 68 -20.29 -9.88 17.51
C GLU A 68 -18.75 -10.04 17.55
N PRO A 69 -18.19 -10.87 18.45
CA PRO A 69 -16.75 -11.11 18.49
C PRO A 69 -16.16 -11.58 17.16
N ALA A 70 -16.86 -12.47 16.45
CA ALA A 70 -16.45 -12.95 15.13
C ALA A 70 -16.45 -11.82 14.09
N GLU A 71 -17.45 -10.94 14.14
CA GLU A 71 -17.58 -9.77 13.25
C GLU A 71 -16.54 -8.69 13.54
N ARG A 72 -16.14 -8.51 14.81
CA ARG A 72 -14.99 -7.66 15.20
C ARG A 72 -13.69 -8.17 14.59
N GLN A 73 -13.47 -9.48 14.64
CA GLN A 73 -12.32 -10.09 14.03
C GLN A 73 -12.35 -9.92 12.50
N GLU A 74 -13.51 -10.13 11.87
CA GLU A 74 -13.71 -9.92 10.45
C GLU A 74 -13.41 -8.48 10.02
N LEU A 75 -13.96 -7.48 10.73
CA LEU A 75 -13.70 -6.07 10.48
C LEU A 75 -12.21 -5.72 10.60
N THR A 76 -11.52 -6.33 11.56
CA THR A 76 -10.07 -6.15 11.74
C THR A 76 -9.28 -6.73 10.57
N GLN A 77 -9.67 -7.92 10.06
CA GLN A 77 -9.05 -8.52 8.89
C GLN A 77 -9.28 -7.70 7.62
N LEU A 78 -10.51 -7.23 7.39
CA LEU A 78 -10.84 -6.37 6.24
C LEU A 78 -9.99 -5.08 6.23
N ARG A 79 -9.81 -4.45 7.40
CA ARG A 79 -8.92 -3.28 7.54
C ARG A 79 -7.48 -3.63 7.21
N LYS A 80 -6.93 -4.71 7.80
CA LYS A 80 -5.57 -5.19 7.53
C LYS A 80 -5.36 -5.44 6.03
N CYS A 81 -6.32 -6.09 5.35
CA CYS A 81 -6.26 -6.33 3.92
C CYS A 81 -6.25 -5.03 3.09
N ALA A 82 -7.07 -4.05 3.46
CA ALA A 82 -7.10 -2.74 2.81
C ALA A 82 -5.79 -1.96 2.99
N ASP A 83 -5.22 -1.97 4.20
CA ASP A 83 -3.92 -1.36 4.48
C ASP A 83 -2.80 -2.02 3.66
N TYR A 84 -2.81 -3.35 3.60
CA TYR A 84 -1.80 -4.12 2.85
C TYR A 84 -1.90 -3.86 1.35
N LEU A 85 -3.12 -3.74 0.81
CA LEU A 85 -3.32 -3.34 -0.57
C LEU A 85 -2.83 -1.92 -0.83
N THR A 86 -3.13 -0.98 0.07
CA THR A 86 -2.70 0.42 -0.05
C THR A 86 -1.17 0.53 -0.06
N LEU A 87 -0.49 -0.22 0.82
CA LEU A 87 0.97 -0.24 0.88
C LEU A 87 1.58 -0.80 -0.41
N ARG A 88 1.07 -1.93 -0.91
CA ARG A 88 1.50 -2.50 -2.20
C ARG A 88 1.33 -1.50 -3.34
N LYS A 89 0.19 -0.81 -3.42
CA LYS A 89 -0.07 0.20 -4.45
C LYS A 89 0.91 1.36 -4.39
N ALA A 90 1.09 1.94 -3.20
CA ALA A 90 2.02 3.04 -2.98
C ALA A 90 3.46 2.64 -3.34
N TYR A 91 3.87 1.43 -2.95
CA TYR A 91 5.19 0.92 -3.24
C TYR A 91 5.37 0.62 -4.74
N ALA A 92 4.37 0.07 -5.42
CA ALA A 92 4.42 -0.13 -6.87
C ALA A 92 4.64 1.20 -7.62
N TRP A 93 3.95 2.27 -7.22
CA TRP A 93 4.19 3.61 -7.76
C TRP A 93 5.60 4.14 -7.47
N ALA A 94 6.13 3.88 -6.26
CA ALA A 94 7.49 4.26 -5.90
C ALA A 94 8.54 3.51 -6.75
N VAL A 95 8.35 2.20 -6.98
CA VAL A 95 9.21 1.38 -7.86
C VAL A 95 9.13 1.88 -9.30
N LEU A 96 7.94 2.15 -9.82
CA LEU A 96 7.77 2.69 -11.19
C LEU A 96 8.51 4.02 -11.36
N ARG A 97 8.39 4.94 -10.39
CA ARG A 97 9.13 6.22 -10.38
C ARG A 97 10.64 5.98 -10.34
N TRP A 98 11.08 5.05 -9.49
CA TRP A 98 12.48 4.67 -9.37
C TRP A 98 13.02 4.05 -10.67
N GLN A 99 12.25 3.24 -11.40
CA GLN A 99 12.65 2.70 -12.70
C GLN A 99 12.65 3.75 -13.83
N GLY A 100 12.33 5.01 -13.54
CA GLY A 100 12.30 6.11 -14.52
C GLY A 100 10.99 6.19 -15.31
N HIS A 101 9.95 5.47 -14.90
CA HIS A 101 8.63 5.60 -15.53
C HIS A 101 7.93 6.88 -15.08
N ARG A 102 7.17 7.48 -16.01
CA ARG A 102 6.25 8.58 -15.70
C ARG A 102 5.14 8.03 -14.79
N VAL A 103 5.14 8.49 -13.54
CA VAL A 103 4.05 8.25 -12.60
C VAL A 103 3.09 9.45 -12.68
N PRO A 104 1.76 9.23 -12.70
CA PRO A 104 0.78 10.31 -12.66
C PRO A 104 1.01 11.24 -11.47
N ALA A 105 0.54 12.48 -11.56
CA ALA A 105 0.60 13.37 -10.41
C ALA A 105 -0.19 12.76 -9.24
N VAL A 106 0.18 13.08 -7.99
CA VAL A 106 -0.47 12.51 -6.79
C VAL A 106 -2.00 12.65 -6.78
N ASN A 107 -2.52 13.71 -7.43
CA ASN A 107 -3.96 13.97 -7.57
C ASN A 107 -4.68 13.05 -8.57
N GLU A 108 -3.94 12.33 -9.40
CA GLU A 108 -4.44 11.42 -10.43
C GLU A 108 -4.28 9.95 -10.02
N LEU A 109 -3.61 9.69 -8.90
CA LEU A 109 -3.41 8.34 -8.39
C LEU A 109 -4.67 7.86 -7.66
N PRO A 110 -5.17 6.64 -7.94
CA PRO A 110 -6.27 6.03 -7.21
C PRO A 110 -5.79 5.45 -5.87
N ILE A 111 -5.00 6.22 -5.11
CA ILE A 111 -4.63 5.94 -3.72
C ILE A 111 -5.55 6.75 -2.82
N PRO A 112 -6.31 6.11 -1.91
CA PRO A 112 -7.00 6.88 -0.89
C PRO A 112 -5.94 7.60 -0.05
N LEU A 113 -6.05 8.94 0.06
CA LEU A 113 -5.31 9.77 1.02
C LEU A 113 -5.82 9.46 2.44
N ALA A 114 -5.77 8.20 2.84
CA ALA A 114 -6.27 7.75 4.14
C ALA A 114 -5.15 7.87 5.18
N ARG A 115 -4.87 9.12 5.59
CA ARG A 115 -4.48 9.39 6.97
C ARG A 115 -4.81 10.82 7.36
N VAL A 116 -6.00 11.01 7.91
CA VAL A 116 -6.30 11.93 9.01
C VAL A 116 -7.76 11.71 9.40
N VAL A 117 -8.00 11.05 10.52
CA VAL A 117 -8.74 11.67 11.61
C VAL A 117 -8.32 11.01 12.93
N ALA A 118 -8.27 11.85 13.95
CA ALA A 118 -7.71 11.69 15.28
C ALA A 118 -8.22 10.50 16.10
#